data_AF-A0AAU9PJT5-F1
#
_entry.id   AF-A0AAU9PJT5-F1
#
_cell.length_a   1.000
_cell.length_b   1.000
_cell.length_c   1.000
_cell.angle_alpha   90.00
_cell.angle_beta   90.00
_cell.angle_gamma   90.00
#
_symmetry.space_group_name_H-M   'P 1'
#
loop_
_entity.id
_entity.type
_entity.pdbx_description
1 polymer ?
#
loop_
_entity_poly.entity_id
_entity_poly.type
_entity_poly.pdbx_seq_one_letter_code
_entity_poly.pdbx_strand_id
1 'polypeptide(L)'
;MFFATNVAPSYGPPGKVLVSVSLIGLYEDVSDEDLKMKVVEELSGWFGKEVAVGSWTYLRSYRVKFAQPNQCPPTDLQKNPKLGLGLYVCGDYRTSATFDGALVSGRKAAEALLKDRSLVQAS
;
A
#
# COMPACT_ATOMS: atom_id res chain seq x y z
N MET A 1 -8.75 0.65 8.81
CA MET A 1 -9.32 2.01 8.96
C MET A 1 -8.34 2.88 9.73
N PHE A 2 -8.32 4.17 9.44
CA PHE A 2 -7.40 5.13 10.03
C PHE A 2 -8.06 6.52 10.20
N PHE A 3 -7.81 7.19 11.32
CA PHE A 3 -8.28 8.54 11.63
C PHE A 3 -7.19 9.56 11.28
N ALA A 4 -7.23 10.10 10.06
CA ALA A 4 -6.17 10.90 9.48
C ALA A 4 -5.90 12.20 10.25
N THR A 5 -6.95 12.84 10.76
CA THR A 5 -6.85 14.08 11.57
C THR A 5 -6.23 13.85 12.95
N ASN A 6 -6.23 12.61 13.48
CA ASN A 6 -5.56 12.31 14.75
C ASN A 6 -4.04 12.26 14.59
N VAL A 7 -3.55 12.03 13.36
CA VAL A 7 -2.11 12.08 13.04
C VAL A 7 -1.69 13.49 12.64
N ALA A 8 -2.46 14.13 11.77
CA ALA A 8 -2.21 15.51 11.35
C ALA A 8 -3.53 16.29 11.33
N PRO A 9 -3.78 17.18 12.30
CA PRO A 9 -4.99 17.98 12.34
C PRO A 9 -5.25 18.80 11.06
N SER A 10 -4.19 19.15 10.32
CA SER A 10 -4.27 19.87 9.05
C SER A 10 -4.88 19.08 7.88
N TYR A 11 -5.12 17.77 8.03
CA TYR A 11 -5.79 16.95 7.01
C TYR A 11 -7.30 17.14 6.95
N GLY A 12 -7.89 17.91 7.88
CA GLY A 12 -9.30 18.25 7.86
C GLY A 12 -9.56 19.65 8.40
N PRO A 13 -10.75 20.20 8.18
CA PRO A 13 -11.15 21.46 8.78
C PRO A 13 -11.32 21.32 10.32
N PRO A 14 -11.21 22.43 11.08
CA PRO A 14 -11.38 22.40 12.53
C PRO A 14 -12.71 21.77 12.96
N GLY A 15 -12.67 20.95 14.02
CA GLY A 15 -13.85 20.29 14.58
C GLY A 15 -14.40 19.14 13.72
N LYS A 16 -13.70 18.72 12.66
CA LYS A 16 -14.04 17.54 11.86
C LYS A 16 -12.98 16.46 11.99
N VAL A 17 -13.41 15.22 11.79
CA VAL A 17 -12.55 14.05 11.78
C VAL A 17 -12.55 13.45 10.38
N LEU A 18 -11.37 13.21 9.81
CA LEU A 18 -11.24 12.51 8.53
C LEU A 18 -10.93 11.03 8.80
N VAL A 19 -11.80 10.15 8.29
CA VAL A 19 -11.64 8.70 8.38
C VAL A 19 -11.32 8.14 7.00
N SER A 20 -10.31 7.27 6.93
CA SER A 20 -9.95 6.51 5.74
C SER A 20 -10.10 5.02 6.01
N VAL A 21 -10.73 4.30 5.08
CA VAL A 21 -10.90 2.85 5.13
C VAL A 21 -10.24 2.25 3.90
N SER A 22 -9.44 1.21 4.10
CA SER A 22 -8.78 0.47 3.04
C SER A 22 -9.41 -0.92 2.96
N LEU A 23 -9.81 -1.32 1.76
CA LEU A 23 -10.39 -2.63 1.48
C LEU A 23 -9.34 -3.45 0.74
N ILE A 24 -9.21 -4.73 1.08
CA ILE A 24 -8.27 -5.66 0.45
C ILE A 24 -9.03 -6.47 -0.60
N GLY A 25 -8.66 -6.29 -1.88
CA GLY A 25 -9.30 -6.96 -3.01
C GLY A 25 -9.54 -6.01 -4.18
N LEU A 26 -10.03 -6.55 -5.30
CA LEU A 26 -10.26 -5.78 -6.54
C LEU A 26 -11.71 -5.30 -6.70
N TYR A 27 -12.68 -6.06 -6.19
CA TYR A 27 -14.12 -5.73 -6.20
C TYR A 27 -14.65 -5.21 -7.55
N GLU A 28 -14.14 -5.71 -8.68
CA GLU A 28 -14.38 -5.11 -10.01
C GLU A 28 -15.87 -5.11 -10.39
N ASP A 29 -16.62 -6.12 -9.96
CA ASP A 29 -18.04 -6.31 -10.26
C ASP A 29 -18.99 -5.71 -9.20
N VAL A 30 -18.46 -4.96 -8.23
CA VAL A 30 -19.25 -4.35 -7.15
C VAL A 30 -19.25 -2.84 -7.33
N SER A 31 -20.41 -2.17 -7.25
CA SER A 31 -20.47 -0.72 -7.36
C SER A 31 -19.83 -0.02 -6.15
N ASP A 32 -19.42 1.23 -6.30
CA ASP A 32 -18.89 2.01 -5.16
C ASP A 32 -19.95 2.26 -4.08
N GLU A 33 -21.23 2.35 -4.45
CA GLU A 33 -22.34 2.51 -3.49
C GLU A 33 -22.55 1.22 -2.68
N ASP A 34 -22.51 0.05 -3.33
CA ASP A 34 -22.60 -1.24 -2.64
C ASP A 34 -21.41 -1.47 -1.69
N LEU A 35 -20.20 -1.10 -2.11
CA LEU A 35 -19.02 -1.15 -1.23
C LEU A 35 -19.17 -0.21 -0.04
N LYS A 36 -19.64 1.01 -0.27
CA LYS A 36 -19.91 1.98 0.80
C LYS A 36 -20.90 1.42 1.82
N MET A 37 -22.01 0.82 1.37
CA MET A 37 -22.99 0.20 2.27
C MET A 37 -22.35 -0.90 3.13
N LYS A 38 -21.57 -1.79 2.52
CA LYS A 38 -20.84 -2.86 3.24
C LYS A 38 -19.85 -2.30 4.26
N VAL A 39 -19.10 -1.25 3.91
CA VAL A 39 -18.18 -0.58 4.83
C VAL A 39 -18.93 0.03 6.00
N VAL A 40 -20.05 0.72 5.76
CA VAL A 40 -20.87 1.32 6.83
C VAL A 40 -21.42 0.24 7.76
N GLU A 41 -21.89 -0.88 7.21
CA GLU A 41 -22.37 -2.03 8.00
C GLU A 41 -21.27 -2.61 8.89
N GLU A 42 -20.09 -2.90 8.32
CA GLU A 42 -18.95 -3.46 9.06
C GLU A 42 -18.47 -2.50 10.16
N LEU A 43 -18.31 -1.21 9.83
CA LEU A 43 -17.91 -0.18 10.79
C LEU A 43 -18.95 0.02 11.90
N SER A 44 -20.24 -0.04 11.58
CA SER A 44 -21.30 0.04 12.60
C SER A 44 -21.18 -1.10 13.62
N GLY A 45 -20.73 -2.28 13.18
CA GLY A 45 -20.40 -3.40 14.07
C GLY A 45 -19.22 -3.13 15.00
N TRP A 46 -18.23 -2.33 14.58
CA TRP A 46 -17.06 -2.00 15.40
C TRP A 46 -17.34 -0.95 16.47
N PHE A 47 -18.15 0.07 16.15
CA PHE A 47 -18.39 1.20 17.06
C PHE A 47 -19.63 1.06 17.92
N GLY A 48 -20.48 0.05 17.68
CA GLY A 48 -21.73 -0.11 18.42
C GLY A 48 -22.81 0.87 17.97
N LYS A 49 -23.94 0.85 18.68
CA LYS A 49 -25.14 1.62 18.32
C LYS A 49 -25.05 3.10 18.72
N GLU A 50 -24.13 3.43 19.61
CA GLU A 50 -23.90 4.77 20.13
C GLU A 50 -23.31 5.70 19.07
N VAL A 51 -22.50 5.14 18.15
CA VAL A 51 -21.91 5.86 17.04
C VAL A 51 -22.71 5.57 15.78
N ALA A 52 -23.48 6.55 15.32
CA ALA A 52 -24.23 6.46 14.08
C ALA A 52 -23.30 6.58 12.86
N VAL A 53 -22.53 5.53 12.53
CA VAL A 53 -21.63 5.52 11.35
C VAL A 53 -22.39 5.83 10.05
N GLY A 54 -23.65 5.38 9.93
CA GLY A 54 -24.51 5.72 8.79
C GLY A 54 -24.80 7.22 8.62
N SER A 55 -24.53 8.05 9.63
CA SER A 55 -24.65 9.51 9.53
C SER A 55 -23.38 10.19 9.00
N TRP A 56 -22.28 9.46 8.84
CA TRP A 56 -21.03 10.02 8.34
C TRP A 56 -21.16 10.47 6.89
N THR A 57 -20.55 11.61 6.58
CA THR A 57 -20.52 12.12 5.21
C THR A 57 -19.46 11.37 4.41
N TYR A 58 -19.90 10.55 3.47
CA TYR A 58 -19.00 9.95 2.47
C TYR A 58 -18.40 11.04 1.58
N LEU A 59 -17.08 11.00 1.40
CA LEU A 59 -16.36 11.98 0.58
C LEU A 59 -15.94 11.39 -0.76
N ARG A 60 -15.25 10.22 -0.75
CA ARG A 60 -14.70 9.62 -1.96
C ARG A 60 -14.25 8.17 -1.77
N SER A 61 -14.28 7.41 -2.86
CA SER A 61 -13.64 6.10 -3.03
C SER A 61 -12.57 6.20 -4.11
N TYR A 62 -11.51 5.44 -3.94
CA TYR A 62 -10.41 5.34 -4.89
C TYR A 62 -10.12 3.86 -5.15
N ARG A 63 -10.21 3.45 -6.41
CA ARG A 63 -9.85 2.09 -6.86
C ARG A 63 -8.43 2.09 -7.40
N VAL A 64 -7.49 1.60 -6.61
CA VAL A 64 -6.07 1.58 -6.96
C VAL A 64 -5.70 0.16 -7.44
N LYS A 65 -5.82 -0.09 -8.74
CA LYS A 65 -5.35 -1.34 -9.35
C LYS A 65 -3.83 -1.39 -9.18
N PHE A 66 -3.30 -2.48 -8.62
CA PHE A 66 -1.88 -2.64 -8.27
C PHE A 66 -1.37 -1.80 -7.09
N ALA A 67 -2.22 -1.57 -6.07
CA ALA A 67 -1.82 -0.85 -4.85
C ALA A 67 -0.65 -1.50 -4.08
N GLN A 68 -0.60 -2.83 -4.06
CA GLN A 68 0.50 -3.60 -3.46
C GLN A 68 0.80 -4.88 -4.27
N PRO A 69 2.07 -5.31 -4.33
CA PRO A 69 2.47 -6.63 -4.79
C PRO A 69 1.78 -7.77 -4.02
N ASN A 70 1.63 -8.92 -4.66
CA ASN A 70 1.14 -10.14 -4.00
C ASN A 70 2.15 -10.63 -2.94
N GLN A 71 1.67 -10.86 -1.71
CA GLN A 71 2.43 -11.39 -0.57
C GLN A 71 1.82 -12.69 0.00
N CYS A 72 1.08 -13.45 -0.81
CA CYS A 72 0.59 -14.77 -0.39
C CYS A 72 1.76 -15.70 -0.06
N PRO A 73 1.69 -16.47 1.05
CA PRO A 73 2.69 -17.47 1.37
C PRO A 73 2.75 -18.62 0.32
N PRO A 74 3.93 -19.22 0.09
CA PRO A 74 5.23 -18.79 0.59
C PRO A 74 5.74 -17.54 -0.14
N THR A 75 6.34 -16.61 0.58
CA THR A 75 6.88 -15.36 0.01
C THR A 75 8.39 -15.31 0.16
N ASP A 76 9.11 -15.05 -0.93
CA ASP A 76 10.54 -14.78 -0.92
C ASP A 76 10.80 -13.28 -0.76
N LEU A 77 11.42 -12.90 0.38
CA LEU A 77 11.77 -11.52 0.73
C LEU A 77 13.25 -11.18 0.41
N GLN A 78 14.01 -12.11 -0.13
CA GLN A 78 15.46 -11.97 -0.37
C GLN A 78 15.81 -12.22 -1.85
N LYS A 79 14.94 -11.76 -2.76
CA LYS A 79 15.12 -11.94 -4.22
C LYS A 79 16.45 -11.33 -4.68
N ASN A 80 17.23 -12.09 -5.44
CA ASN A 80 18.51 -11.64 -6.00
C ASN A 80 18.30 -10.40 -6.90
N PRO A 81 18.98 -9.27 -6.67
CA PRO A 81 18.77 -8.05 -7.46
C PRO A 81 19.32 -8.10 -8.89
N LYS A 82 20.17 -9.08 -9.25
CA LYS A 82 20.72 -9.22 -10.61
C LYS A 82 19.85 -10.14 -11.46
N LEU A 83 19.34 -9.63 -12.59
CA LEU A 83 18.59 -10.44 -13.56
C LEU A 83 19.46 -10.94 -14.71
N GLY A 84 20.55 -10.25 -15.00
CA GLY A 84 21.43 -10.57 -16.11
C GLY A 84 22.70 -9.71 -16.11
N LEU A 85 23.51 -9.82 -17.16
CA LEU A 85 24.71 -9.00 -17.31
C LEU A 85 24.32 -7.53 -17.40
N GLY A 86 24.82 -6.70 -16.48
CA GLY A 86 24.51 -5.27 -16.42
C GLY A 86 23.07 -4.92 -16.05
N LEU A 87 22.20 -5.90 -15.76
CA LEU A 87 20.78 -5.67 -15.48
C LEU A 87 20.44 -5.95 -14.01
N TYR A 88 20.06 -4.89 -13.31
CA TYR A 88 19.69 -4.90 -11.90
C TYR A 88 18.27 -4.39 -11.72
N VAL A 89 17.60 -4.89 -10.69
CA VAL A 89 16.19 -4.63 -10.47
C VAL A 89 15.89 -4.43 -9.00
N CYS A 90 15.05 -3.44 -8.72
CA CYS A 90 14.57 -3.07 -7.40
C CYS A 90 13.08 -2.70 -7.46
N GLY A 91 12.45 -2.65 -6.29
CA GLY A 91 11.03 -2.36 -6.12
C GLY A 91 10.49 -2.99 -4.83
N ASP A 92 9.32 -2.54 -4.40
CA ASP A 92 8.55 -3.10 -3.28
C ASP A 92 8.26 -4.61 -3.45
N TYR A 93 8.19 -5.12 -4.67
CA TYR A 93 8.03 -6.54 -4.97
C TYR A 93 9.31 -7.39 -4.80
N ARG A 94 10.46 -6.79 -4.47
CA ARG A 94 11.75 -7.49 -4.35
C ARG A 94 12.07 -7.95 -2.93
N THR A 95 11.51 -7.28 -1.93
CA THR A 95 11.67 -7.62 -0.52
C THR A 95 10.30 -7.66 0.17
N SER A 96 10.08 -6.87 1.23
CA SER A 96 8.74 -6.61 1.77
C SER A 96 8.00 -5.59 0.89
N ALA A 97 6.69 -5.78 0.67
CA ALA A 97 5.84 -4.87 -0.10
C ALA A 97 5.53 -3.58 0.68
N THR A 98 6.59 -2.85 1.05
CA THR A 98 6.55 -1.64 1.85
C THR A 98 7.46 -0.58 1.23
N PHE A 99 7.29 0.67 1.62
CA PHE A 99 8.21 1.75 1.22
C PHE A 99 9.65 1.46 1.65
N ASP A 100 9.86 0.99 2.88
CA ASP A 100 11.20 0.62 3.35
C ASP A 100 11.78 -0.54 2.54
N GLY A 101 10.98 -1.57 2.26
CA GLY A 101 11.39 -2.69 1.42
C GLY A 101 11.80 -2.28 0.00
N ALA A 102 11.09 -1.31 -0.60
CA ALA A 102 11.48 -0.72 -1.88
C ALA A 102 12.85 -0.05 -1.79
N LEU A 103 13.08 0.79 -0.77
CA LEU A 103 14.36 1.47 -0.55
C LEU A 103 15.51 0.50 -0.30
N VAL A 104 15.28 -0.52 0.54
CA VAL A 104 16.25 -1.60 0.82
C VAL A 104 16.61 -2.34 -0.46
N SER A 105 15.62 -2.66 -1.31
CA SER A 105 15.88 -3.34 -2.58
C SER A 105 16.71 -2.48 -3.54
N GLY A 106 16.48 -1.16 -3.56
CA GLY A 106 17.25 -0.21 -4.37
C GLY A 106 18.71 -0.17 -3.95
N ARG A 107 18.95 -0.11 -2.63
CA ARG A 107 20.31 -0.21 -2.07
C ARG A 107 21.00 -1.50 -2.49
N LYS A 108 20.33 -2.65 -2.35
CA LYS A 108 20.89 -3.96 -2.73
C LYS A 108 21.24 -4.03 -4.23
N ALA A 109 20.39 -3.47 -5.10
CA ALA A 109 20.65 -3.42 -6.53
C ALA A 109 21.88 -2.57 -6.86
N ALA A 110 22.01 -1.38 -6.26
CA ALA A 110 23.17 -0.52 -6.43
C ALA A 110 24.46 -1.17 -5.89
N GLU A 111 24.42 -1.81 -4.73
CA GLU A 111 25.57 -2.52 -4.17
C GLU A 111 26.00 -3.71 -5.04
N ALA A 112 25.06 -4.43 -5.66
CA ALA A 112 25.35 -5.51 -6.58
C ALA A 112 25.99 -4.99 -7.87
N LEU A 113 25.49 -3.88 -8.41
CA LEU A 113 26.08 -3.18 -9.56
C LEU A 113 27.53 -2.76 -9.30
N LEU A 114 27.79 -2.12 -8.15
CA LEU A 114 29.14 -1.65 -7.79
C LEU A 114 30.15 -2.79 -7.60
N LYS A 115 29.68 -4.00 -7.26
CA LYS A 115 30.53 -5.20 -7.14
C LYS A 115 30.84 -5.86 -8.49
N ASP A 116 30.09 -5.54 -9.54
CA ASP A 116 30.21 -6.20 -10.83
C ASP A 116 31.35 -5.63 -11.66
N ARG A 117 32.55 -6.17 -11.42
CA ARG A 117 33.80 -5.77 -12.11
C ARG A 117 33.79 -6.05 -13.61
N SER A 118 32.88 -6.89 -14.09
CA SER A 118 32.72 -7.21 -15.52
C SER A 118 32.31 -5.99 -16.36
N LEU A 119 31.68 -4.98 -15.74
CA LEU A 119 31.31 -3.73 -16.39
C LEU A 119 32.44 -2.68 -16.38
N VAL A 120 33.42 -2.83 -15.48
CA VAL A 120 34.52 -1.88 -15.29
C VAL A 120 35.68 -2.16 -16.25
N GLN A 121 35.81 -3.40 -16.74
CA GLN A 121 36.87 -3.79 -17.69
C GLN A 121 36.48 -3.60 -19.17
N ALA A 122 35.23 -3.25 -19.46
CA ALA A 122 34.70 -3.07 -20.81
C ALA A 122 34.62 -1.59 -21.26
N SER A 123 35.16 -0.66 -20.45
CA SER A 123 35.20 0.79 -20.67
C SER A 123 36.62 1.29 -20.47
#